data_AF-A0A2T1EAW1-F1
#
_entry.id   AF-A0A2T1EAW1-F1
#
_cell.length_a   1.000
_cell.length_b   1.000
_cell.length_c   1.000
_cell.angle_alpha   90.00
_cell.angle_beta   90.00
_cell.angle_gamma   90.00
#
_symmetry.space_group_name_H-M   'P 1'
#
loop_
_entity.id
_entity.type
_entity.pdbx_description
1 polymer ?
#
loop_
_entity_poly.entity_id
_entity_poly.type
_entity_poly.pdbx_seq_one_letter_code
_entity_poly.pdbx_strand_id
1 'polypeptide(L)'
;MTIKKIFNVVSLGFGFTLIGSAVYADQCAYTSKQQAIAAVSRLEEGQTIYQLCEPCGDTIPETLKINSVSAGTVGYQSYWGVQVNNSNIDLAYTYIDDINNKNRKVNLANLASCPASEVSSFIFISPQR
;
A
#
# COMPACT_ATOMS: atom_id res chain seq x y z
N MET A 1 62.73 3.84 32.46
CA MET A 1 62.03 4.80 31.59
C MET A 1 61.66 4.06 30.29
N THR A 2 60.64 3.21 30.32
CA THR A 2 59.21 3.43 29.94
C THR A 2 58.91 3.12 28.47
N ILE A 3 58.57 1.85 28.22
CA ILE A 3 57.40 1.32 27.48
C ILE A 3 56.88 2.10 26.25
N LYS A 4 56.73 1.42 25.11
CA LYS A 4 55.41 1.17 24.45
C LYS A 4 55.50 0.20 23.26
N LYS A 5 54.72 -0.89 23.37
CA LYS A 5 54.29 -1.81 22.28
C LYS A 5 53.10 -1.18 21.56
N ILE A 6 53.02 -1.19 20.22
CA ILE A 6 51.78 -0.96 19.44
C ILE A 6 51.90 -1.75 18.12
N PHE A 7 51.38 -2.98 18.05
CA PHE A 7 50.03 -3.41 17.58
C PHE A 7 49.88 -3.54 16.06
N ASN A 8 49.76 -4.80 15.61
CA ASN A 8 49.21 -5.21 14.31
C ASN A 8 47.77 -4.70 14.18
N VAL A 9 47.41 -4.15 13.01
CA VAL A 9 46.01 -4.02 12.60
C VAL A 9 45.88 -4.49 11.15
N VAL A 10 45.34 -5.70 10.99
CA VAL A 10 44.81 -6.23 9.75
C VAL A 10 43.48 -5.50 9.50
N SER A 11 43.43 -4.61 8.51
CA SER A 11 42.17 -4.03 8.04
C SER A 11 41.41 -5.04 7.19
N LEU A 12 40.57 -5.85 7.83
CA LEU A 12 39.41 -6.48 7.16
C LEU A 12 38.38 -5.36 6.90
N GLY A 13 38.32 -4.88 5.67
CA GLY A 13 37.27 -3.96 5.23
C GLY A 13 35.93 -4.69 5.16
N PHE A 14 35.12 -4.58 6.21
CA PHE A 14 33.73 -5.03 6.22
C PHE A 14 32.88 -3.99 5.46
N GLY A 15 32.71 -4.18 4.16
CA GLY A 15 31.79 -3.40 3.33
C GLY A 15 30.36 -3.81 3.65
N PHE A 16 29.70 -3.08 4.55
CA PHE A 16 28.28 -3.26 4.86
C PHE A 16 27.44 -2.52 3.80
N THR A 17 27.16 -3.19 2.68
CA THR A 17 26.25 -2.69 1.65
C THR A 17 24.83 -2.77 2.19
N LEU A 18 24.32 -1.66 2.73
CA LEU A 18 22.90 -1.48 3.03
C LEU A 18 22.13 -1.48 1.70
N ILE A 19 21.66 -2.64 1.26
CA ILE A 19 20.68 -2.75 0.18
C ILE A 19 19.36 -2.27 0.80
N GLY A 20 19.09 -0.97 0.68
CA GLY A 20 17.85 -0.37 1.19
C GLY A 20 16.67 -0.96 0.44
N SER A 21 15.83 -1.72 1.12
CA SER A 21 14.47 -1.99 0.65
C SER A 21 13.78 -0.63 0.55
N ALA A 22 13.42 -0.23 -0.68
CA ALA A 22 12.53 0.90 -0.87
C ALA A 22 11.25 0.60 -0.09
N VAL A 23 11.01 1.38 0.97
CA VAL A 23 9.76 1.30 1.72
C VAL A 23 8.71 1.91 0.82
N TYR A 24 8.06 1.08 0.00
CA TYR A 24 6.93 1.44 -0.86
C TYR A 24 5.66 1.68 -0.02
N ALA A 25 5.76 2.41 1.09
CA ALA A 25 4.59 2.79 1.85
C ALA A 25 3.90 3.95 1.14
N ASP A 26 2.57 3.85 0.97
CA ASP A 26 1.69 4.96 0.60
C ASP A 26 1.78 5.48 -0.84
N GLN A 27 1.79 4.59 -1.84
CA GLN A 27 1.83 4.98 -3.27
C GLN A 27 0.61 5.83 -3.65
N CYS A 28 -0.56 5.51 -3.11
CA CYS A 28 -1.83 6.20 -3.39
C CYS A 28 -2.65 6.48 -2.12
N ALA A 29 -2.02 6.67 -0.96
CA ALA A 29 -2.71 7.12 0.25
C ALA A 29 -3.01 8.64 0.25
N TYR A 30 -2.20 9.42 -0.49
CA TYR A 30 -2.34 10.85 -0.68
C TYR A 30 -2.59 11.13 -2.16
N THR A 31 -3.79 11.59 -2.49
CA THR A 31 -4.27 11.72 -3.87
C THR A 31 -4.81 13.12 -4.15
N SER A 32 -5.09 13.41 -5.42
CA SER A 32 -5.89 14.59 -5.76
C SER A 32 -7.35 14.41 -5.34
N LYS A 33 -8.07 15.52 -5.17
CA LYS A 33 -9.52 15.52 -4.93
C LYS A 33 -10.28 14.67 -5.95
N GLN A 34 -9.91 14.77 -7.23
CA GLN A 34 -10.56 14.03 -8.31
C GLN A 34 -10.37 12.51 -8.15
N GLN A 35 -9.15 12.07 -7.84
CA GLN A 35 -8.84 10.66 -7.61
C GLN A 35 -9.58 10.12 -6.37
N ALA A 36 -9.60 10.86 -5.26
CA ALA A 36 -10.32 10.45 -4.06
C ALA A 36 -11.83 10.31 -4.31
N ILE A 37 -12.45 11.26 -5.02
CA ILE A 37 -13.87 11.19 -5.40
C ILE A 37 -14.13 10.00 -6.36
N ALA A 38 -13.27 9.79 -7.35
CA ALA A 38 -13.38 8.68 -8.28
C ALA A 38 -13.30 7.33 -7.55
N ALA A 39 -12.39 7.19 -6.59
CA ALA A 39 -12.27 6.00 -5.75
C ALA A 39 -13.52 5.77 -4.88
N VAL A 40 -13.99 6.78 -4.15
CA VAL A 40 -15.19 6.66 -3.30
C VAL A 40 -16.44 6.32 -4.11
N SER A 41 -16.54 6.77 -5.37
CA SER A 41 -17.65 6.41 -6.26
C SER A 41 -17.72 4.91 -6.60
N ARG A 42 -16.71 4.12 -6.24
CA ARG A 42 -16.63 2.65 -6.41
C ARG A 42 -16.86 1.89 -5.12
N LEU A 43 -17.10 2.59 -4.02
CA LEU A 43 -17.19 2.03 -2.68
C LEU A 43 -18.58 2.28 -2.10
N GLU A 44 -19.15 1.26 -1.49
CA GLU A 44 -20.46 1.33 -0.82
C GLU A 44 -20.37 0.79 0.61
N GLU A 45 -21.20 1.34 1.51
CA GLU A 45 -21.36 0.77 2.84
C GLU A 45 -21.88 -0.67 2.74
N GLY A 46 -21.33 -1.56 3.56
CA GLY A 46 -21.60 -2.98 3.50
C GLY A 46 -20.80 -3.72 2.42
N GLN A 47 -19.97 -3.06 1.60
CA GLN A 47 -19.05 -3.75 0.71
C GLN A 47 -17.85 -4.31 1.48
N THR A 48 -17.25 -5.41 0.99
CA THR A 48 -15.95 -5.89 1.47
C THR A 48 -14.86 -5.42 0.51
N ILE A 49 -13.78 -4.84 1.05
CA ILE A 49 -12.55 -4.55 0.32
C ILE A 49 -11.44 -5.51 0.75
N TYR A 50 -10.42 -5.61 -0.08
CA TYR A 50 -9.32 -6.56 0.06
C TYR A 50 -8.01 -5.77 0.05
N GLN A 51 -7.26 -5.83 1.13
CA GLN A 51 -6.02 -5.08 1.30
C GLN A 51 -4.81 -6.00 1.10
N LEU A 52 -3.91 -5.64 0.18
CA LEU A 52 -2.74 -6.45 -0.18
C LEU A 52 -1.59 -5.54 -0.64
N CYS A 53 -0.48 -5.53 0.09
CA CYS A 53 0.75 -4.87 -0.34
C CYS A 53 1.72 -5.87 -1.00
N GLU A 54 1.57 -6.09 -2.30
CA GLU A 54 2.50 -6.92 -3.10
C GLU A 54 3.98 -6.53 -2.95
N PRO A 55 4.39 -5.23 -3.02
CA PRO A 55 5.79 -4.86 -2.85
C PRO A 55 6.30 -5.02 -1.41
N CYS A 56 5.40 -5.18 -0.43
CA CYS A 56 5.75 -5.53 0.94
C CYS A 56 6.02 -7.04 1.13
N GLY A 57 5.71 -7.86 0.11
CA GLY A 57 5.80 -9.33 0.18
C GLY A 57 4.52 -10.02 0.65
N ASP A 58 3.40 -9.31 0.73
CA ASP A 58 2.12 -9.93 1.09
C ASP A 58 1.67 -10.89 -0.02
N THR A 59 1.10 -12.02 0.38
CA THR A 59 0.63 -13.06 -0.54
C THR A 59 -0.87 -13.37 -0.39
N ILE A 60 -1.48 -12.93 0.72
CA ILE A 60 -2.88 -13.18 1.04
C ILE A 60 -3.50 -11.83 1.42
N PRO A 61 -4.61 -11.42 0.78
CA PRO A 61 -5.25 -10.15 1.13
C PRO A 61 -5.97 -10.24 2.47
N GLU A 62 -5.88 -9.18 3.26
CA GLU A 62 -6.74 -8.96 4.41
C GLU A 62 -8.11 -8.42 3.95
N THR A 63 -9.19 -8.84 4.60
CA THR A 63 -10.54 -8.39 4.24
C THR A 63 -11.04 -7.34 5.23
N LEU A 64 -11.60 -6.24 4.72
CA LEU A 64 -12.21 -5.19 5.52
C LEU A 64 -13.65 -4.91 5.06
N LYS A 65 -14.61 -4.97 5.98
CA LYS A 65 -16.00 -4.57 5.72
C LYS A 65 -16.13 -3.05 5.86
N ILE A 66 -16.70 -2.39 4.86
CA ILE A 66 -16.98 -0.95 4.88
C ILE A 66 -18.22 -0.71 5.76
N ASN A 67 -18.04 0.03 6.84
CA ASN A 67 -19.13 0.58 7.67
C ASN A 67 -19.35 2.08 7.41
N SER A 68 -18.32 2.77 6.91
CA SER A 68 -18.40 4.16 6.47
C SER A 68 -17.32 4.39 5.41
N VAL A 69 -17.62 5.24 4.44
CA VAL A 69 -16.68 5.66 3.41
C VAL A 69 -16.82 7.15 3.10
N SER A 70 -15.71 7.86 2.95
CA SER A 70 -15.72 9.26 2.55
C SER A 70 -14.44 9.67 1.83
N ALA A 71 -14.53 10.74 1.04
CA ALA A 71 -13.37 11.44 0.49
C ALA A 71 -13.22 12.77 1.24
N GLY A 72 -11.99 13.08 1.67
CA GLY A 72 -11.74 14.29 2.44
C GLY A 72 -10.28 14.71 2.42
N THR A 73 -10.01 15.89 2.98
CA THR A 73 -8.63 16.33 3.19
C THR A 73 -7.97 15.47 4.26
N VAL A 74 -6.70 15.13 4.06
CA VAL A 74 -5.92 14.29 4.99
C VAL A 74 -5.11 15.12 5.99
N GLY A 75 -5.38 16.42 6.09
CA GLY A 75 -4.67 17.34 6.99
C GLY A 75 -3.22 17.65 6.57
N TYR A 76 -2.79 17.18 5.39
CA TYR A 76 -1.46 17.42 4.84
C TYR A 76 -1.55 18.10 3.46
N GLN A 77 -1.00 19.31 3.37
CA GLN A 77 -1.02 20.15 2.17
C GLN A 77 -2.42 20.24 1.53
N SER A 78 -2.52 20.10 0.21
CA SER A 78 -3.77 20.07 -0.56
C SER A 78 -4.20 18.64 -0.92
N TYR A 79 -3.65 17.61 -0.26
CA TYR A 79 -3.96 16.23 -0.57
C TYR A 79 -5.33 15.82 -0.03
N TRP A 80 -5.93 14.90 -0.77
CA TRP A 80 -7.16 14.22 -0.44
C TRP A 80 -6.88 12.73 -0.24
N GLY A 81 -7.73 12.09 0.52
CA GLY A 81 -7.65 10.67 0.79
C GLY A 81 -9.03 10.04 0.83
N VAL A 82 -9.05 8.72 0.84
CA VAL A 82 -10.25 7.92 1.00
C VAL A 82 -10.21 7.35 2.41
N GLN A 83 -11.21 7.70 3.22
CA GLN A 83 -11.37 7.15 4.55
C GLN A 83 -12.39 6.03 4.50
N VAL A 84 -11.99 4.85 4.95
CA VAL A 84 -12.86 3.71 5.22
C VAL A 84 -12.81 3.43 6.72
N ASN A 85 -13.96 3.40 7.39
CA ASN A 85 -14.04 3.16 8.83
C ASN A 85 -13.12 4.10 9.65
N ASN A 86 -13.12 5.40 9.30
CA ASN A 86 -12.29 6.44 9.91
C ASN A 86 -10.78 6.26 9.74
N SER A 87 -10.34 5.37 8.85
CA SER A 87 -8.92 5.16 8.53
C SER A 87 -8.66 5.48 7.06
N ASN A 88 -7.60 6.24 6.78
CA ASN A 88 -7.18 6.51 5.40
C ASN A 88 -6.61 5.23 4.79
N ILE A 89 -7.06 4.88 3.58
CA ILE A 89 -6.57 3.69 2.86
C ILE A 89 -5.62 4.10 1.72
N ASP A 90 -4.64 3.25 1.43
CA ASP A 90 -3.86 3.35 0.19
C ASP A 90 -4.62 2.66 -0.95
N LEU A 91 -4.97 3.42 -2.00
CA LEU A 91 -5.68 2.88 -3.15
C LEU A 91 -4.85 1.84 -3.93
N ALA A 92 -3.51 1.93 -3.88
CA ALA A 92 -2.62 1.02 -4.59
C ALA A 92 -2.68 -0.40 -4.01
N TYR A 93 -3.00 -0.51 -2.72
CA TYR A 93 -3.08 -1.77 -1.98
C TYR A 93 -4.51 -2.18 -1.69
N THR A 94 -5.50 -1.50 -2.26
CA THR A 94 -6.91 -1.79 -2.04
C THR A 94 -7.54 -2.35 -3.30
N TYR A 95 -8.22 -3.48 -3.15
CA TYR A 95 -8.93 -4.17 -4.21
C TYR A 95 -10.41 -4.33 -3.87
N ILE A 96 -11.26 -4.33 -4.90
CA ILE A 96 -12.72 -4.50 -4.78
C ILE A 96 -13.22 -5.62 -5.69
N ASP A 97 -14.40 -6.18 -5.42
CA ASP A 97 -15.01 -7.17 -6.31
C ASP A 97 -15.17 -6.66 -7.76
N ASP A 98 -14.79 -7.50 -8.73
CA ASP A 98 -15.17 -7.26 -10.10
C ASP A 98 -16.66 -7.55 -10.30
N ILE A 99 -17.37 -6.61 -10.94
CA ILE A 99 -18.80 -6.69 -11.20
C ILE A 99 -19.22 -7.94 -12.00
N ASN A 100 -18.32 -8.51 -12.81
CA ASN A 100 -18.57 -9.65 -13.68
C ASN A 100 -17.99 -10.97 -13.13
N ASN A 101 -17.08 -10.91 -12.14
CA ASN A 101 -16.43 -12.10 -11.61
C ASN A 101 -16.03 -11.92 -10.13
N LYS A 102 -16.82 -12.48 -9.23
CA LYS A 102 -16.57 -12.44 -7.78
C LYS A 102 -15.27 -13.10 -7.33
N ASN A 103 -14.58 -13.89 -8.16
CA ASN A 103 -13.25 -14.42 -7.82
C ASN A 103 -12.11 -13.48 -8.22
N ARG A 104 -12.40 -12.45 -9.04
CA ARG A 104 -11.44 -11.44 -9.48
C ARG A 104 -11.68 -10.15 -8.71
N LYS A 105 -10.62 -9.55 -8.18
CA LYS A 105 -10.67 -8.25 -7.51
C LYS A 105 -9.89 -7.24 -8.30
N VAL A 106 -10.44 -6.05 -8.51
CA VAL A 106 -9.83 -4.98 -9.30
C VAL A 106 -9.17 -3.97 -8.37
N ASN A 107 -7.97 -3.52 -8.73
CA ASN A 107 -7.22 -2.54 -7.96
C ASN A 107 -7.92 -1.17 -8.00
N LEU A 108 -8.12 -0.55 -6.83
CA LEU A 108 -8.85 0.71 -6.70
C LEU A 108 -8.06 1.90 -7.25
N ALA A 109 -6.72 1.89 -7.20
CA ALA A 109 -5.88 2.93 -7.82
C ALA A 109 -6.13 3.01 -9.33
N ASN A 110 -6.24 1.87 -10.02
CA ASN A 110 -6.55 1.83 -11.45
C ASN A 110 -7.91 2.47 -11.77
N LEU A 111 -8.93 2.15 -10.98
CA LEU A 111 -10.27 2.71 -11.16
C LEU A 111 -10.31 4.23 -10.89
N ALA A 112 -9.43 4.70 -10.01
CA ALA A 112 -9.29 6.11 -9.64
C ALA A 112 -8.29 6.87 -10.51
N SER A 113 -7.59 6.21 -11.44
CA SER A 113 -6.45 6.80 -12.18
C SER A 113 -5.37 7.36 -11.25
N CYS A 114 -5.09 6.67 -10.15
CA CYS A 114 -3.92 6.93 -9.32
C CYS A 114 -2.72 6.13 -9.84
N PRO A 115 -1.57 6.76 -10.12
CA PRO A 115 -0.41 6.04 -10.63
C PRO A 115 0.20 5.18 -9.53
N ALA A 116 0.01 3.87 -9.63
CA ALA A 116 0.63 2.87 -8.78
C ALA A 116 1.54 1.96 -9.63
N SER A 117 2.58 1.43 -9.00
CA SER A 117 3.57 0.56 -9.62
C SER A 117 3.86 -0.64 -8.72
N GLU A 118 4.35 -1.72 -9.33
CA GLU A 118 4.67 -2.97 -8.62
C GLU A 118 3.48 -3.58 -7.86
N VAL A 119 2.27 -3.23 -8.31
CA VAL A 119 0.99 -3.80 -7.88
C VAL A 119 0.23 -4.32 -9.08
N SER A 120 -0.48 -5.42 -8.90
CA SER A 120 -1.30 -6.04 -9.92
C SER A 120 -2.55 -5.21 -10.19
N SER A 121 -2.96 -5.14 -11.46
CA SER A 121 -4.20 -4.46 -11.81
C SER A 121 -5.46 -5.17 -11.32
N PHE A 122 -5.33 -6.48 -11.08
CA PHE A 122 -6.33 -7.33 -10.47
C PHE A 122 -5.66 -8.52 -9.77
N ILE A 123 -6.33 -9.08 -8.76
CA ILE A 123 -5.93 -10.32 -8.10
C ILE A 123 -7.06 -11.35 -8.19
N PHE A 124 -6.72 -12.63 -8.07
CA PHE A 124 -7.70 -13.71 -7.96
C PHE A 124 -7.70 -14.25 -6.55
N ILE A 125 -8.89 -14.39 -5.96
CA ILE A 125 -9.05 -15.03 -4.66
C ILE A 125 -9.68 -16.40 -4.90
N SER A 126 -8.95 -17.44 -4.52
CA SER A 126 -9.49 -18.80 -4.54
C SER A 126 -10.67 -18.90 -3.57
N PRO A 127 -11.73 -19.64 -3.91
CA PRO A 127 -12.80 -19.92 -2.97
C PRO A 127 -12.20 -20.53 -1.70
N GLN A 128 -12.45 -19.91 -0.55
CA GLN A 128 -12.22 -20.53 0.76
C GLN A 128 -13.11 -21.79 0.77
N ARG A 129 -12.50 -22.98 0.73
CA ARG A 129 -13.21 -24.27 0.81
C ARG A 129 -13.70 -24.53 2.22
#